data_AF-A0A914DYR4-F1
#
_entry.id   AF-A0A914DYR4-F1
#
_cell.length_a   1.000
_cell.length_b   1.000
_cell.length_c   1.000
_cell.angle_alpha   90.00
_cell.angle_beta   90.00
_cell.angle_gamma   90.00
#
_symmetry.space_group_name_H-M   'P 1'
#
loop_
_entity.id
_entity.type
_entity.pdbx_description
1 polymer ?
#
loop_
_entity_poly.entity_id
_entity_poly.type
_entity_poly.pdbx_seq_one_letter_code
_entity_poly.pdbx_strand_id
1 'polypeptide(L)'
;MVYDVQTDTSSINASDFDQPPCNRMYSIIFCVELLFYNDPDADYYDLVVTGVSNGISRLFNSTGFVISDAWQNPDPTTFYPGITCQVFSQTYGVSEFNQDFNVAWAFLNNYAPKWPNCSIDSYPWAILGFVAALRGQTSQALSQIVAIENMFHNASTNSYVTINELGFYLRTKNLISGSPISGNGI
;
A
#
# COMPACT_ATOMS: atom_id res chain seq x y z
N MET A 1 -17.12 26.93 9.26
CA MET A 1 -16.99 25.72 10.09
C MET A 1 -15.50 25.62 10.36
N VAL A 2 -15.06 25.97 11.57
CA VAL A 2 -13.65 25.83 11.94
C VAL A 2 -13.49 24.34 12.24
N TYR A 3 -12.80 23.61 11.37
CA TYR A 3 -12.31 22.30 11.76
C TYR A 3 -11.37 22.54 12.93
N ASP A 4 -11.72 22.01 14.09
CA ASP A 4 -10.85 22.04 15.26
C ASP A 4 -9.54 21.39 14.83
N VAL A 5 -8.47 22.17 14.75
CA VAL A 5 -7.15 21.66 14.38
C VAL A 5 -6.77 20.73 15.52
N GLN A 6 -6.94 19.42 15.33
CA GLN A 6 -6.36 18.43 16.23
C GLN A 6 -4.84 18.57 16.11
N THR A 7 -4.26 19.37 17.00
CA THR A 7 -2.81 19.60 17.10
C THR A 7 -2.06 18.42 17.72
N ASP A 8 -2.78 17.36 18.10
CA ASP A 8 -2.20 16.17 18.71
C ASP A 8 -2.77 14.90 18.07
N THR A 9 -2.09 14.42 17.02
CA THR A 9 -2.35 13.13 16.38
C THR A 9 -1.48 12.01 16.98
N SER A 10 -0.70 12.31 18.04
CA SER A 10 0.14 11.31 18.71
C SER A 10 -0.69 10.22 19.42
N SER A 11 -1.98 10.48 19.63
CA SER A 11 -2.93 9.56 20.25
C SER A 11 -3.70 8.67 19.28
N ILE A 12 -3.47 8.75 17.96
CA ILE A 12 -4.17 7.87 17.01
C ILE A 12 -3.69 6.43 17.23
N ASN A 13 -4.61 5.59 17.73
CA ASN A 13 -4.40 4.16 17.90
C ASN A 13 -4.76 3.41 16.63
N ALA A 14 -4.13 2.26 16.43
CA ALA A 14 -4.49 1.34 15.36
C ALA A 14 -5.97 0.90 15.44
N SER A 15 -6.54 0.84 16.66
CA SER A 15 -7.96 0.58 16.91
C SER A 15 -8.90 1.74 16.59
N ASP A 16 -8.38 2.98 16.44
CA ASP A 16 -9.19 4.14 16.06
C ASP A 16 -9.51 4.14 14.55
N PHE A 17 -9.06 3.12 13.83
CA PHE A 17 -9.31 2.95 12.41
C PHE A 17 -10.44 1.93 12.16
N ASP A 18 -11.50 2.38 11.50
CA ASP A 18 -12.60 1.51 11.00
C ASP A 18 -12.16 0.46 9.95
N GLN A 19 -10.89 0.47 9.56
CA GLN A 19 -10.26 -0.36 8.55
C GLN A 19 -8.86 -0.76 9.03
N PRO A 20 -8.26 -1.84 8.50
CA PRO A 20 -6.88 -2.19 8.75
C PRO A 20 -6.00 -0.93 8.65
N PRO A 21 -5.11 -0.64 9.61
CA PRO A 21 -4.32 0.60 9.63
C PRO A 21 -3.49 0.77 8.34
N CYS A 22 -3.15 -0.34 7.70
CA CYS A 22 -2.51 -0.40 6.39
C CYS A 22 -3.33 0.32 5.28
N ASN A 23 -4.66 0.39 5.41
CA ASN A 23 -5.51 1.13 4.47
C ASN A 23 -5.41 2.64 4.62
N ARG A 24 -5.08 3.21 5.78
CA ARG A 24 -5.03 4.68 5.97
C ARG A 24 -3.78 5.33 5.37
N MET A 25 -2.86 4.54 4.85
CA MET A 25 -1.63 5.06 4.24
C MET A 25 -1.86 5.88 2.96
N TYR A 26 -3.06 5.86 2.35
CA TYR A 26 -3.39 6.81 1.27
C TYR A 26 -3.32 8.29 1.72
N SER A 27 -3.45 8.56 3.02
CA SER A 27 -3.27 9.91 3.58
C SER A 27 -1.86 10.47 3.34
N ILE A 28 -0.87 9.58 3.14
CA ILE A 28 0.52 9.94 2.84
C ILE A 28 0.62 10.59 1.46
N ILE A 29 0.07 9.93 0.42
CA ILE A 29 0.06 10.49 -0.94
C ILE A 29 -0.68 11.83 -0.94
N PHE A 30 -1.82 11.90 -0.24
CA PHE A 30 -2.57 13.15 -0.18
C PHE A 30 -1.77 14.29 0.46
N CYS A 31 -1.07 14.04 1.56
CA CYS A 31 -0.18 15.01 2.19
C CYS A 31 0.95 15.48 1.25
N VAL A 32 1.58 14.55 0.53
CA VAL A 32 2.66 14.87 -0.43
C VAL A 32 2.16 15.80 -1.54
N GLU A 33 0.96 15.55 -2.06
CA GLU A 33 0.33 16.41 -3.08
C GLU A 33 0.03 17.81 -2.53
N LEU A 34 -0.51 17.92 -1.31
CA LEU A 34 -0.76 19.23 -0.67
C LEU A 34 0.53 20.03 -0.48
N LEU A 35 1.61 19.38 -0.05
CA LEU A 35 2.93 20.01 0.06
C LEU A 35 3.43 20.51 -1.31
N PHE A 36 3.23 19.73 -2.37
CA PHE A 36 3.63 20.12 -3.73
C PHE A 36 2.89 21.37 -4.22
N TYR A 37 1.60 21.49 -3.92
CA TYR A 37 0.80 22.67 -4.27
C TYR A 37 0.92 23.84 -3.29
N ASN A 38 1.73 23.68 -2.22
CA ASN A 38 1.83 24.66 -1.13
C ASN A 38 0.44 25.00 -0.55
N ASP A 39 -0.39 23.98 -0.37
CA ASP A 39 -1.73 24.10 0.18
C ASP A 39 -1.66 24.30 1.71
N PRO A 40 -2.43 25.24 2.29
CA PRO A 40 -2.42 25.50 3.73
C PRO A 40 -2.85 24.31 4.59
N ASP A 41 -3.56 23.33 4.04
CA ASP A 41 -3.96 22.13 4.78
C ASP A 41 -2.80 21.11 4.92
N ALA A 42 -1.67 21.33 4.24
CA ALA A 42 -0.52 20.42 4.27
C ALA A 42 -0.03 20.14 5.71
N ASP A 43 0.04 21.15 6.57
CA ASP A 43 0.49 21.00 7.96
C ASP A 43 -0.44 20.07 8.77
N TYR A 44 -1.75 20.15 8.53
CA TYR A 44 -2.71 19.26 9.17
C TYR A 44 -2.53 17.81 8.70
N TYR A 45 -2.35 17.60 7.40
CA TYR A 45 -2.15 16.25 6.86
C TYR A 45 -0.79 15.65 7.21
N ASP A 46 0.24 16.46 7.43
CA ASP A 46 1.55 16.01 7.92
C ASP A 46 1.43 15.42 9.34
N LEU A 47 0.65 16.07 10.21
CA LEU A 47 0.30 15.53 11.53
C LEU A 47 -0.46 14.21 11.41
N VAL A 48 -1.43 14.11 10.49
CA VAL A 48 -2.18 12.86 10.26
C VAL A 48 -1.23 11.74 9.80
N VAL A 49 -0.33 12.02 8.85
CA VAL A 49 0.67 11.06 8.35
C VAL A 49 1.60 10.58 9.45
N THR A 50 2.06 11.49 10.30
CA THR A 50 2.88 11.16 11.47
C THR A 50 2.15 10.23 12.44
N GLY A 51 0.88 10.55 12.76
CA GLY A 51 0.05 9.72 13.63
C GLY A 51 -0.20 8.31 13.06
N VAL A 52 -0.55 8.23 11.77
CA VAL A 52 -0.74 6.95 11.05
C VAL A 52 0.53 6.12 11.06
N SER A 53 1.68 6.71 10.73
CA SER A 53 2.97 6.02 10.72
C SER A 53 3.35 5.50 12.11
N ASN A 54 3.18 6.31 13.15
CA ASN A 54 3.38 5.89 14.54
C ASN A 54 2.41 4.79 14.97
N GLY A 55 1.17 4.79 14.48
CA GLY A 55 0.21 3.71 14.72
C GLY A 55 0.66 2.40 14.09
N ILE A 56 1.10 2.44 12.82
CA ILE A 56 1.55 1.27 12.07
C ILE A 56 2.85 0.69 12.64
N SER A 57 3.75 1.52 13.18
CA SER A 57 5.00 1.03 13.76
C SER A 57 4.80 0.07 14.92
N ARG A 58 3.69 0.22 15.66
CA ARG A 58 3.29 -0.69 16.74
C ARG A 58 2.73 -2.02 16.24
N LEU A 59 2.46 -2.13 14.95
CA LEU A 59 1.86 -3.31 14.33
C LEU A 59 2.87 -4.22 13.65
N PHE A 60 4.14 -3.81 13.57
CA PHE A 60 5.18 -4.71 13.12
C PHE A 60 5.74 -5.50 14.31
N ASN A 61 5.81 -6.83 14.16
CA ASN A 61 6.58 -7.69 15.05
C ASN A 61 7.68 -8.44 14.26
N SER A 62 8.49 -9.28 14.91
CA SER A 62 9.62 -9.97 14.27
C SER A 62 9.26 -10.87 13.08
N THR A 63 7.97 -11.11 12.83
CA THR A 63 7.47 -11.99 11.76
C THR A 63 6.66 -11.27 10.68
N GLY A 64 6.28 -10.00 10.89
CA GLY A 64 5.47 -9.24 9.93
C GLY A 64 4.56 -8.20 10.58
N PHE A 65 3.78 -7.52 9.73
CA PHE A 65 2.71 -6.62 10.15
C PHE A 65 1.47 -7.40 10.61
N VAL A 66 0.88 -7.01 11.75
CA VAL A 66 -0.43 -7.49 12.21
C VAL A 66 -1.55 -6.62 11.65
N ILE A 67 -2.77 -7.18 11.57
CA ILE A 67 -3.92 -6.50 10.97
C ILE A 67 -4.44 -5.35 11.85
N SER A 68 -4.35 -5.48 13.16
CA SER A 68 -4.69 -4.43 14.13
C SER A 68 -4.04 -4.70 15.49
N ASP A 69 -4.16 -3.77 16.43
CA ASP A 69 -3.70 -3.90 17.81
C ASP A 69 -4.41 -5.03 18.60
N ALA A 70 -5.60 -5.44 18.17
CA ALA A 70 -6.28 -6.61 18.71
C ALA A 70 -5.63 -7.95 18.31
N TRP A 71 -4.71 -7.93 17.34
CA TRP A 71 -4.04 -9.12 16.80
C TRP A 71 -2.59 -9.16 17.24
N GLN A 72 -2.16 -10.29 17.79
CA GLN A 72 -0.79 -10.46 18.27
C GLN A 72 0.17 -10.99 17.19
N ASN A 73 -0.36 -11.60 16.14
CA ASN A 73 0.41 -12.26 15.09
C ASN A 73 -0.08 -11.84 13.70
N PRO A 74 0.83 -11.76 12.70
CA PRO A 74 0.44 -11.62 11.30
C PRO A 74 -0.48 -12.77 10.90
N ASP A 75 -1.44 -12.49 10.03
CA ASP A 75 -2.41 -13.49 9.57
C ASP A 75 -1.97 -14.09 8.22
N PRO A 76 -1.52 -15.37 8.19
CA PRO A 76 -1.14 -16.06 6.97
C PRO A 76 -2.31 -16.71 6.25
N THR A 77 -3.52 -16.65 6.82
CA THR A 77 -4.69 -17.42 6.35
C THR A 77 -5.63 -16.59 5.49
N THR A 78 -5.64 -15.27 5.68
CA THR A 78 -6.42 -14.34 4.84
C THR A 78 -5.51 -13.58 3.89
N PHE A 79 -5.89 -13.53 2.61
CA PHE A 79 -5.13 -12.75 1.65
C PHE A 79 -5.27 -11.25 1.91
N TYR A 80 -6.52 -10.77 2.04
CA TYR A 80 -6.81 -9.45 2.58
C TYR A 80 -7.67 -9.59 3.85
N PRO A 81 -7.33 -8.87 4.94
CA PRO A 81 -6.21 -7.93 5.06
C PRO A 81 -4.86 -8.56 5.47
N GLY A 82 -4.81 -9.85 5.81
CA GLY A 82 -3.64 -10.49 6.44
C GLY A 82 -2.34 -10.40 5.65
N ILE A 83 -2.27 -11.13 4.53
CA ILE A 83 -1.06 -11.22 3.71
C ILE A 83 -0.76 -9.91 2.99
N THR A 84 -1.78 -9.17 2.56
CA THR A 84 -1.62 -7.90 1.83
C THR A 84 -1.18 -6.75 2.73
N CYS A 85 -1.51 -6.71 4.04
CA CYS A 85 -1.02 -5.64 4.93
C CYS A 85 0.53 -5.54 4.95
N GLN A 86 1.25 -6.59 4.57
CA GLN A 86 2.72 -6.61 4.49
C GLN A 86 3.32 -5.64 3.46
N VAL A 87 2.54 -5.16 2.49
CA VAL A 87 3.06 -4.33 1.38
C VAL A 87 2.68 -2.87 1.44
N PHE A 88 1.70 -2.48 2.27
CA PHE A 88 1.16 -1.12 2.20
C PHE A 88 2.22 -0.08 2.55
N SER A 89 3.01 -0.27 3.61
CA SER A 89 4.07 0.68 4.00
C SER A 89 5.12 0.86 2.92
N GLN A 90 5.43 -0.21 2.20
CA GLN A 90 6.35 -0.20 1.06
C GLN A 90 5.77 0.58 -0.12
N THR A 91 4.47 0.42 -0.37
CA THR A 91 3.77 1.10 -1.46
C THR A 91 3.84 2.61 -1.32
N TYR A 92 3.63 3.11 -0.11
CA TYR A 92 3.53 4.53 0.17
C TYR A 92 4.87 5.14 0.63
N GLY A 93 5.99 4.41 0.46
CA GLY A 93 7.33 4.93 0.69
C GLY A 93 7.63 5.31 2.14
N VAL A 94 7.01 4.63 3.12
CA VAL A 94 7.18 4.96 4.55
C VAL A 94 8.53 4.48 5.05
N SER A 95 9.52 5.36 4.95
CA SER A 95 10.96 5.06 5.11
C SER A 95 11.35 4.53 6.49
N GLU A 96 10.55 4.84 7.50
CA GLU A 96 10.67 4.41 8.89
C GLU A 96 10.64 2.88 9.02
N PHE A 97 10.02 2.20 8.05
CA PHE A 97 9.88 0.74 8.02
C PHE A 97 10.86 0.04 7.07
N ASN A 98 11.85 0.75 6.52
CA ASN A 98 12.78 0.18 5.54
C ASN A 98 13.47 -1.11 6.03
N GLN A 99 13.79 -1.19 7.32
CA GLN A 99 14.41 -2.38 7.93
C GLN A 99 13.47 -3.59 7.98
N ASP A 100 12.15 -3.35 8.02
CA ASP A 100 11.10 -4.35 8.21
C ASP A 100 10.60 -4.94 6.88
N PHE A 101 10.79 -4.20 5.79
CA PHE A 101 10.27 -4.53 4.45
C PHE A 101 10.74 -5.88 3.92
N ASN A 102 11.94 -6.33 4.26
CA ASN A 102 12.43 -7.64 3.84
C ASN A 102 11.67 -8.80 4.50
N VAL A 103 11.35 -8.65 5.80
CA VAL A 103 10.55 -9.65 6.54
C VAL A 103 9.12 -9.67 5.99
N ALA A 104 8.52 -8.50 5.83
CA ALA A 104 7.17 -8.36 5.30
C ALA A 104 7.06 -8.93 3.86
N TRP A 105 8.04 -8.66 3.00
CA TRP A 105 8.10 -9.22 1.65
C TRP A 105 8.27 -10.74 1.63
N ALA A 106 9.11 -11.29 2.52
CA ALA A 106 9.27 -12.72 2.66
C ALA A 106 7.97 -13.39 3.11
N PHE A 107 7.24 -12.78 4.05
CA PHE A 107 5.93 -13.24 4.50
C PHE A 107 4.94 -13.36 3.33
N LEU A 108 4.78 -12.29 2.53
CA LEU A 108 3.92 -12.30 1.34
C LEU A 108 4.23 -13.47 0.41
N ASN A 109 5.51 -13.64 0.05
CA ASN A 109 5.90 -14.67 -0.92
C ASN A 109 5.83 -16.08 -0.35
N ASN A 110 5.93 -16.25 0.96
CA ASN A 110 5.77 -17.55 1.61
C ASN A 110 4.30 -18.00 1.64
N TYR A 111 3.38 -17.09 1.96
CA TYR A 111 1.97 -17.43 2.19
C TYR A 111 1.05 -17.18 0.98
N ALA A 112 1.48 -16.37 0.02
CA ALA A 112 0.74 -16.10 -1.22
C ALA A 112 1.62 -16.17 -2.48
N PRO A 113 2.43 -17.23 -2.71
CA PRO A 113 3.43 -17.26 -3.79
C PRO A 113 2.86 -17.05 -5.21
N LYS A 114 1.56 -17.27 -5.40
CA LYS A 114 0.85 -17.10 -6.69
C LYS A 114 0.18 -15.72 -6.86
N TRP A 115 0.39 -14.79 -5.91
CA TRP A 115 -0.12 -13.42 -6.00
C TRP A 115 0.22 -12.71 -7.34
N PRO A 116 1.40 -12.93 -7.99
CA PRO A 116 1.72 -12.22 -9.24
C PRO A 116 0.78 -12.55 -10.39
N ASN A 117 0.02 -13.64 -10.28
CA ASN A 117 -0.83 -14.15 -11.34
C ASN A 117 -2.30 -13.73 -11.14
N CYS A 118 -2.59 -12.89 -10.14
CA CYS A 118 -3.94 -12.53 -9.69
C CYS A 118 -4.83 -13.77 -9.42
N SER A 119 -4.24 -14.88 -8.97
CA SER A 119 -4.97 -16.15 -8.80
C SER A 119 -5.52 -16.38 -7.40
N ILE A 120 -5.25 -15.45 -6.48
CA ILE A 120 -5.57 -15.60 -5.05
C ILE A 120 -6.85 -14.87 -4.68
N ASP A 121 -7.20 -13.81 -5.41
CA ASP A 121 -8.37 -12.98 -5.18
C ASP A 121 -8.87 -12.43 -6.52
N SER A 122 -10.16 -12.10 -6.62
CA SER A 122 -10.75 -11.50 -7.83
C SER A 122 -10.41 -10.02 -7.98
N TYR A 123 -10.03 -9.36 -6.90
CA TYR A 123 -9.44 -8.03 -6.91
C TYR A 123 -7.97 -8.13 -7.38
N PRO A 124 -7.49 -7.24 -8.27
CA PRO A 124 -6.19 -7.43 -8.93
C PRO A 124 -4.98 -7.17 -8.02
N TRP A 125 -5.14 -6.35 -6.97
CA TRP A 125 -4.08 -5.93 -6.06
C TRP A 125 -2.82 -5.42 -6.78
N ALA A 126 -3.00 -4.52 -7.75
CA ALA A 126 -1.95 -3.88 -8.56
C ALA A 126 -0.84 -3.22 -7.71
N ILE A 127 -1.17 -2.88 -6.47
CA ILE A 127 -0.23 -2.45 -5.43
C ILE A 127 0.94 -3.43 -5.23
N LEU A 128 0.70 -4.74 -5.32
CA LEU A 128 1.74 -5.77 -5.11
C LEU A 128 2.79 -5.75 -6.21
N GLY A 129 2.39 -5.53 -7.46
CA GLY A 129 3.28 -5.40 -8.62
C GLY A 129 4.06 -4.11 -8.59
N PHE A 130 3.44 -3.02 -8.11
CA PHE A 130 4.16 -1.78 -7.87
C PHE A 130 5.28 -1.95 -6.83
N VAL A 131 4.97 -2.58 -5.69
CA VAL A 131 5.99 -2.90 -4.68
C VAL A 131 7.05 -3.87 -5.22
N ALA A 132 6.66 -4.89 -6.00
CA ALA A 132 7.62 -5.77 -6.67
C ALA A 132 8.58 -4.97 -7.55
N ALA A 133 8.08 -4.01 -8.34
CA ALA A 133 8.92 -3.15 -9.17
C ALA A 133 9.84 -2.26 -8.34
N LEU A 134 9.35 -1.64 -7.25
CA LEU A 134 10.20 -0.86 -6.30
C LEU A 134 11.34 -1.69 -5.74
N ARG A 135 11.11 -2.99 -5.51
CA ARG A 135 12.09 -3.95 -4.98
C ARG A 135 12.98 -4.59 -6.05
N GLY A 136 12.87 -4.18 -7.31
CA GLY A 136 13.61 -4.77 -8.44
C GLY A 136 13.15 -6.18 -8.83
N GLN A 137 12.02 -6.66 -8.31
CA GLN A 137 11.42 -7.96 -8.64
C GLN A 137 10.65 -7.91 -9.97
N THR A 138 11.36 -7.55 -11.04
CA THR A 138 10.80 -7.21 -12.35
C THR A 138 9.95 -8.35 -12.94
N SER A 139 10.35 -9.61 -12.75
CA SER A 139 9.60 -10.77 -13.24
C SER A 139 8.21 -10.89 -12.60
N GLN A 140 8.11 -10.66 -11.28
CA GLN A 140 6.83 -10.70 -10.57
C GLN A 140 5.95 -9.52 -10.96
N ALA A 141 6.54 -8.32 -11.09
CA ALA A 141 5.82 -7.12 -11.50
C ALA A 141 5.27 -7.23 -12.93
N LEU A 142 6.06 -7.77 -13.88
CA LEU A 142 5.60 -8.05 -15.25
C LEU A 142 4.49 -9.10 -15.29
N SER A 143 4.60 -10.16 -14.47
CA SER A 143 3.55 -11.18 -14.38
C SER A 143 2.22 -10.57 -13.95
N GLN A 144 2.25 -9.63 -13.00
CA GLN A 144 1.03 -8.96 -12.54
C GLN A 144 0.46 -7.98 -13.58
N ILE A 145 1.32 -7.25 -14.31
CA ILE A 145 0.90 -6.43 -15.45
C ILE A 145 0.12 -7.29 -16.46
N VAL A 146 0.66 -8.44 -16.86
CA VAL A 146 0.01 -9.34 -17.83
C VAL A 146 -1.30 -9.88 -17.27
N ALA A 147 -1.34 -10.25 -15.98
CA ALA A 147 -2.57 -10.72 -15.34
C ALA A 147 -3.68 -9.65 -15.36
N ILE A 148 -3.34 -8.40 -15.05
CA ILE A 148 -4.28 -7.27 -15.08
C ILE A 148 -4.70 -6.93 -16.52
N GLU A 149 -3.78 -6.94 -17.48
CA GLU A 149 -4.09 -6.73 -18.89
C GLU A 149 -5.09 -7.78 -19.40
N ASN A 150 -4.95 -9.03 -19.01
CA ASN A 150 -5.92 -10.08 -19.33
C ASN A 150 -7.31 -9.81 -18.75
N MET A 151 -7.43 -9.11 -17.62
CA MET A 151 -8.73 -8.71 -17.06
C MET A 151 -9.42 -7.65 -17.95
N PHE A 152 -8.66 -6.70 -18.51
CA PHE A 152 -9.20 -5.71 -19.45
C PHE A 152 -9.65 -6.33 -20.77
N HIS A 153 -8.91 -7.32 -21.27
CA HIS A 153 -9.16 -7.92 -22.58
C HIS A 153 -10.21 -9.03 -22.55
N ASN A 154 -10.61 -9.51 -21.38
CA ASN A 154 -11.61 -10.56 -21.27
C ASN A 154 -13.03 -10.00 -21.42
N ALA A 155 -13.51 -9.97 -22.67
CA ALA A 155 -14.87 -9.56 -23.03
C ALA A 155 -15.99 -10.39 -22.38
N SER A 156 -15.67 -11.58 -21.84
CA SER A 156 -16.67 -12.46 -21.19
C SER A 156 -16.88 -12.14 -19.70
N THR A 157 -15.96 -11.41 -19.06
CA THR A 157 -16.04 -11.11 -17.62
C THR A 157 -16.40 -9.66 -17.33
N ASN A 158 -16.35 -8.76 -18.32
CA ASN A 158 -16.65 -7.34 -18.20
C ASN A 158 -15.99 -6.71 -16.95
N SER A 159 -14.75 -7.12 -16.67
CA SER A 159 -14.08 -6.85 -15.41
C SER A 159 -13.55 -5.42 -15.41
N TYR A 160 -14.15 -4.58 -14.56
CA TYR A 160 -13.67 -3.22 -14.32
C TYR A 160 -12.55 -3.26 -13.28
N VAL A 161 -11.45 -2.58 -13.57
CA VAL A 161 -10.40 -2.28 -12.60
C VAL A 161 -10.74 -0.94 -11.96
N THR A 162 -10.63 -0.84 -10.63
CA THR A 162 -10.92 0.43 -9.95
C THR A 162 -9.88 1.48 -10.32
N ILE A 163 -10.21 2.77 -10.17
CA ILE A 163 -9.28 3.87 -10.46
C ILE A 163 -7.98 3.77 -9.65
N ASN A 164 -8.08 3.28 -8.41
CA ASN A 164 -6.93 3.05 -7.53
C ASN A 164 -5.96 2.00 -8.12
N GLU A 165 -6.51 0.86 -8.54
CA GLU A 165 -5.73 -0.22 -9.14
C GLU A 165 -5.10 0.20 -10.47
N LEU A 166 -5.84 0.95 -11.29
CA LEU A 166 -5.32 1.51 -12.54
C LEU A 166 -4.12 2.44 -12.28
N GLY A 167 -4.18 3.25 -11.22
CA GLY A 167 -3.07 4.11 -10.79
C GLY A 167 -1.80 3.31 -10.49
N PHE A 168 -1.89 2.26 -9.68
CA PHE A 168 -0.73 1.42 -9.35
C PHE A 168 -0.21 0.62 -10.55
N TYR A 169 -1.10 0.12 -11.41
CA TYR A 169 -0.73 -0.55 -12.66
C TYR A 169 0.09 0.38 -13.56
N LEU A 170 -0.34 1.64 -13.75
CA LEU A 170 0.40 2.62 -14.55
C LEU A 170 1.75 2.99 -13.91
N ARG A 171 1.79 3.20 -12.60
CA ARG A 171 3.04 3.44 -11.85
C ARG A 171 4.04 2.30 -12.03
N THR A 172 3.56 1.05 -12.00
CA THR A 172 4.39 -0.14 -12.24
C THR A 172 4.99 -0.13 -13.65
N LYS A 173 4.19 0.15 -14.68
CA LYS A 173 4.67 0.22 -16.08
C LYS A 173 5.69 1.33 -16.29
N ASN A 174 5.47 2.49 -15.69
CA ASN A 174 6.41 3.61 -15.74
C ASN A 174 7.75 3.23 -15.11
N LEU A 175 7.71 2.65 -13.90
CA LEU A 175 8.91 2.24 -13.17
C LEU A 175 9.73 1.18 -13.92
N ILE A 176 9.09 0.16 -14.50
CA ILE A 176 9.78 -0.91 -15.25
C ILE A 176 10.36 -0.42 -16.57
N SER A 177 9.66 0.49 -17.26
CA SER A 177 10.13 1.02 -18.55
C SER A 177 11.28 2.02 -18.43
N GLY A 178 11.66 2.43 -17.21
CA GLY A 178 12.62 3.50 -16.98
C GLY A 178 12.12 4.87 -17.42
N SER A 179 10.82 4.98 -17.74
CA SER A 179 10.19 6.26 -18.01
C SER A 179 10.08 7.02 -16.69
N PRO A 180 10.52 8.28 -16.59
CA PRO A 180 10.27 9.08 -15.40
C PRO A 180 8.77 9.04 -15.08
N ILE A 181 8.40 8.85 -13.83
CA ILE A 181 7.04 9.15 -13.39
C ILE A 181 6.88 10.64 -13.71
N SER A 182 6.11 10.98 -14.76
CA SER A 182 5.85 12.37 -15.10
C SER A 182 4.96 12.93 -13.98
N GLY A 183 5.60 13.60 -13.03
CA GLY A 183 5.11 13.89 -11.69
C GLY A 183 5.91 13.05 -10.69
N ASN A 184 6.79 13.69 -9.91
CA ASN A 184 7.76 13.08 -8.98
C ASN A 184 7.09 12.27 -7.85
N GLY A 185 6.45 11.16 -8.19
CA GLY A 185 5.62 10.36 -7.31
C GLY A 185 6.43 9.46 -6.39
N ILE A 186 6.55 9.89 -5.14
CA ILE A 186 6.27 9.02 -3.99
C ILE A 186 4.75 9.07 -3.85
#